data_AF-A0A7U6QQE3-F1
#
_entry.id   AF-A0A7U6QQE3-F1
#
_cell.length_a   1.000
_cell.length_b   1.000
_cell.length_c   1.000
_cell.angle_alpha   90.00
_cell.angle_beta   90.00
_cell.angle_gamma   90.00
#
_symmetry.space_group_name_H-M   'P 1'
#
loop_
_entity.id
_entity.type
_entity.pdbx_description
1 polymer ?
#
loop_
_entity_poly.entity_id
_entity_poly.type
_entity_poly.pdbx_seq_one_letter_code
_entity_poly.pdbx_strand_id
1 'polypeptide(L)'
;MPSFERTIQHFGVTIDSLRYYDPCLNIFINAKNKDGSKKHFLFRRDPRDISKIWFYDPSLHQYFTVPFANQQLPSMSLWEYRKIRKQIADKGNEYINEHQIYEALTEMRDLIEDSSKKTKSARRQAQLQKHMLKVKLS
;
A
#
# COMPACT_ATOMS: atom_id res chain seq x y z
N MET A 1 -14.42 0.53 -6.42
CA MET A 1 -13.01 0.11 -6.24
C MET A 1 -12.47 -0.33 -7.59
N PRO A 2 -11.25 0.07 -7.97
CA PRO A 2 -10.65 -0.38 -9.22
C PRO A 2 -10.51 -1.91 -9.24
N SER A 3 -10.89 -2.52 -10.35
CA SER A 3 -10.84 -3.96 -10.59
C SER A 3 -9.71 -4.30 -11.57
N PHE A 4 -9.07 -5.45 -11.35
CA PHE A 4 -7.97 -5.93 -12.17
C PHE A 4 -8.07 -7.44 -12.36
N GLU A 5 -7.65 -7.93 -13.50
CA GLU A 5 -7.61 -9.36 -13.79
C GLU A 5 -6.18 -9.88 -13.75
N ARG A 6 -5.91 -10.88 -12.92
CA ARG A 6 -4.57 -11.46 -12.77
C ARG A 6 -4.62 -12.98 -12.69
N THR A 7 -3.51 -13.60 -13.05
CA THR A 7 -3.32 -15.04 -12.88
C THR A 7 -2.83 -15.33 -11.47
N ILE A 8 -3.28 -16.45 -10.91
CA ILE A 8 -2.82 -16.95 -9.61
C ILE A 8 -1.70 -17.96 -9.87
N GLN A 9 -0.53 -17.71 -9.29
CA GLN A 9 0.66 -18.54 -9.39
C GLN A 9 0.94 -19.22 -8.04
N HIS A 10 1.96 -20.08 -7.98
CA HIS A 10 2.32 -20.82 -6.76
C HIS A 10 2.65 -19.89 -5.57
N PHE A 11 3.11 -18.68 -5.86
CA PHE A 11 3.44 -17.67 -4.86
C PHE A 11 2.29 -16.69 -4.55
N GLY A 12 1.09 -16.96 -5.07
CA GLY A 12 -0.08 -16.08 -4.97
C GLY A 12 -0.26 -15.22 -6.22
N VAL A 13 -0.56 -13.94 -6.03
CA VAL A 13 -0.83 -12.98 -7.11
C VAL A 13 0.04 -11.74 -6.98
N THR A 14 0.54 -11.24 -8.12
CA THR A 14 1.34 -10.01 -8.17
C THR A 14 0.54 -8.86 -8.78
N ILE A 15 0.45 -7.75 -8.05
CA ILE A 15 -0.21 -6.51 -8.49
C ILE A 15 0.75 -5.35 -8.22
N ASP A 16 1.11 -4.59 -9.25
CA ASP A 16 2.04 -3.45 -9.16
C ASP A 16 3.38 -3.82 -8.47
N SER A 17 3.91 -5.00 -8.75
CA SER A 17 5.12 -5.58 -8.11
C SER A 17 4.99 -5.94 -6.62
N LEU A 18 3.80 -5.83 -6.04
CA LEU A 18 3.49 -6.34 -4.69
C LEU A 18 2.89 -7.73 -4.80
N ARG A 19 3.34 -8.64 -3.93
CA ARG A 19 2.84 -10.02 -3.85
C ARG A 19 1.77 -10.12 -2.78
N TYR A 20 0.69 -10.81 -3.10
CA TYR A 20 -0.42 -11.11 -2.20
C TYR A 20 -0.63 -12.62 -2.16
N TYR A 21 -0.87 -13.16 -0.97
CA TYR A 21 -1.08 -14.59 -0.79
C TYR A 21 -2.04 -14.85 0.36
N ASP A 22 -2.93 -15.82 0.14
CA ASP A 22 -3.81 -16.40 1.14
C ASP A 22 -4.08 -17.86 0.74
N PRO A 23 -4.21 -18.80 1.70
CA PRO A 23 -4.57 -20.18 1.41
C PRO A 23 -5.84 -20.35 0.57
N CYS A 24 -6.77 -19.39 0.59
CA CYS A 24 -7.97 -19.41 -0.26
C CYS A 24 -7.64 -19.46 -1.77
N LEU A 25 -6.44 -19.02 -2.16
CA LEU A 25 -5.98 -19.03 -3.55
C LEU A 25 -5.48 -20.40 -4.01
N ASN A 26 -5.21 -21.34 -3.08
CA ASN A 26 -4.54 -22.61 -3.38
C ASN A 26 -5.29 -23.45 -4.44
N ILE A 27 -6.62 -23.44 -4.38
CA ILE A 27 -7.49 -24.18 -5.31
C ILE A 27 -7.38 -23.63 -6.76
N PHE A 28 -6.97 -22.36 -6.89
CA PHE A 28 -6.91 -21.65 -8.16
C PHE A 28 -5.49 -21.53 -8.73
N ILE A 29 -4.48 -22.06 -8.02
CA ILE A 29 -3.09 -22.08 -8.47
C ILE A 29 -3.01 -22.86 -9.78
N ASN A 30 -2.38 -22.25 -10.80
CA ASN A 30 -2.22 -22.85 -12.14
C ASN A 30 -3.54 -23.26 -12.82
N ALA A 31 -4.67 -22.67 -12.42
CA ALA A 31 -5.93 -22.89 -13.10
C ALA A 31 -5.81 -22.49 -14.59
N LYS A 32 -6.35 -23.35 -15.46
CA LYS A 32 -6.37 -23.14 -16.91
C LYS A 32 -7.81 -23.06 -17.40
N ASN A 33 -8.02 -22.29 -18.46
CA ASN A 33 -9.27 -22.30 -19.21
C ASN A 33 -9.38 -23.58 -20.05
N LYS A 34 -10.56 -23.85 -20.60
CA LYS A 34 -10.81 -25.00 -21.48
C LYS A 34 -9.85 -25.05 -22.68
N ASP A 35 -9.41 -23.88 -23.13
CA ASP A 35 -8.50 -23.70 -24.28
C ASP A 35 -7.01 -23.84 -23.90
N GLY A 36 -6.70 -24.22 -22.64
CA GLY A 36 -5.32 -24.39 -22.15
C GLY A 36 -4.60 -23.10 -21.74
N SER A 37 -5.21 -21.93 -21.96
CA SER A 37 -4.70 -20.63 -21.52
C SER A 37 -4.75 -20.48 -20.00
N LYS A 38 -3.86 -19.66 -19.41
CA LYS A 38 -3.88 -19.36 -17.97
C LYS A 38 -5.19 -18.66 -17.61
N LYS A 39 -5.86 -19.12 -16.55
CA LYS A 39 -7.10 -18.51 -16.08
C LYS A 39 -6.81 -17.20 -15.36
N HIS A 40 -7.49 -16.15 -15.78
CA HIS A 40 -7.47 -14.86 -15.11
C HIS A 40 -8.63 -14.79 -14.11
N PHE A 41 -8.35 -14.18 -12.96
CA PHE A 41 -9.31 -13.99 -11.89
C PHE A 41 -9.49 -12.52 -11.56
N LEU A 42 -10.69 -12.17 -11.10
CA LEU A 42 -11.06 -10.81 -10.76
C LEU A 42 -10.58 -10.46 -9.35
N PHE A 43 -9.78 -9.40 -9.27
CA PHE A 43 -9.34 -8.80 -8.01
C PHE A 43 -9.81 -7.36 -7.92
N ARG A 44 -10.08 -6.89 -6.71
CA ARG A 44 -10.35 -5.49 -6.40
C ARG A 44 -9.40 -5.02 -5.31
N ARG A 45 -9.06 -3.74 -5.32
CA ARG A 45 -8.16 -3.14 -4.33
C ARG A 45 -8.73 -1.81 -3.85
N ASP A 46 -8.62 -1.53 -2.55
CA ASP A 46 -8.89 -0.20 -2.01
C ASP A 46 -7.64 0.67 -2.21
N PRO A 47 -7.71 1.83 -2.90
CA PRO A 47 -6.57 2.73 -2.98
C PRO A 47 -6.15 3.35 -1.64
N ARG A 48 -7.04 3.37 -0.63
CA ARG A 48 -6.75 3.92 0.70
C ARG A 48 -5.93 2.96 1.56
N ASP A 49 -6.12 1.66 1.37
CA ASP A 49 -5.38 0.61 2.03
C ASP A 49 -5.12 -0.55 1.05
N ILE A 50 -3.87 -0.64 0.61
CA ILE A 50 -3.43 -1.69 -0.31
C ILE A 50 -2.88 -2.91 0.42
N SER A 51 -2.98 -2.99 1.76
CA SER A 51 -2.53 -4.16 2.55
C SER A 51 -3.25 -5.45 2.20
N LYS A 52 -4.48 -5.31 1.68
CA LYS A 52 -5.36 -6.41 1.31
C LYS A 52 -6.00 -6.12 -0.04
N ILE A 53 -6.23 -7.19 -0.79
CA ILE A 53 -7.03 -7.19 -2.00
C ILE A 53 -8.24 -8.09 -1.82
N TRP A 54 -9.29 -7.86 -2.61
CA TRP A 54 -10.49 -8.68 -2.63
C TRP A 54 -10.45 -9.57 -3.87
N PHE A 55 -10.33 -10.87 -3.65
CA PHE A 55 -10.43 -11.90 -4.67
C PHE A 55 -11.87 -12.36 -4.81
N TYR A 56 -12.40 -12.39 -6.03
CA TYR A 56 -13.71 -12.96 -6.31
C TYR A 56 -13.56 -14.46 -6.62
N ASP A 57 -14.14 -15.31 -5.77
CA ASP A 57 -14.19 -16.75 -6.00
C ASP A 57 -15.34 -17.08 -6.98
N PRO A 58 -15.04 -17.61 -8.18
CA PRO A 58 -16.06 -17.93 -9.17
C PRO A 58 -16.91 -19.17 -8.82
N SER A 59 -16.48 -19.98 -7.86
CA SER A 59 -17.21 -21.19 -7.40
C SER A 59 -18.21 -20.80 -6.31
N LEU A 60 -17.74 -20.04 -5.32
CA LEU A 60 -18.55 -19.61 -4.17
C LEU A 60 -19.31 -18.30 -4.39
N HIS A 61 -19.03 -17.59 -5.49
CA HIS A 61 -19.65 -16.30 -5.84
C HIS A 61 -19.50 -15.24 -4.74
N GLN A 62 -18.37 -15.29 -4.00
CA GLN A 62 -18.11 -14.40 -2.88
C GLN A 62 -16.71 -13.79 -2.94
N TYR A 63 -16.53 -12.70 -2.20
CA TYR A 63 -15.25 -12.02 -2.10
C TYR A 63 -14.47 -12.49 -0.87
N PHE A 64 -13.20 -12.82 -1.06
CA PHE A 64 -12.25 -13.13 -0.01
C PHE A 64 -11.18 -12.05 0.05
N THR A 65 -10.71 -11.74 1.27
CA THR A 65 -9.58 -10.82 1.44
C THR A 65 -8.26 -11.59 1.38
N VAL A 66 -7.32 -11.10 0.59
CA VAL A 66 -5.98 -11.66 0.44
C VAL A 66 -4.98 -10.59 0.88
N PRO A 67 -4.24 -10.79 1.99
CA PRO A 67 -3.24 -9.83 2.46
C PRO A 67 -1.96 -9.89 1.61
N PHE A 68 -0.99 -9.01 1.92
CA PHE A 68 0.37 -9.13 1.42
C PHE A 68 0.94 -10.53 1.73
N ALA A 69 1.71 -11.07 0.77
CA ALA A 69 2.43 -12.32 0.96
C ALA A 69 3.49 -12.18 2.06
N ASN A 70 4.13 -11.01 2.14
CA ASN A 70 5.02 -10.66 3.22
C ASN A 70 4.27 -9.92 4.33
N GLN A 71 4.10 -10.59 5.46
CA GLN A 71 3.37 -10.06 6.62
C GLN A 71 4.14 -8.97 7.40
N GLN A 72 5.44 -8.76 7.11
CA GLN A 72 6.20 -7.67 7.72
C GLN A 72 5.86 -6.31 7.11
N LEU A 73 5.25 -6.28 5.92
CA LEU A 73 4.86 -5.04 5.27
C LEU A 73 3.69 -4.38 6.03
N PRO A 74 3.82 -3.12 6.47
CA PRO A 74 2.74 -2.40 7.12
C PRO A 74 1.62 -2.10 6.12
N SER A 75 0.43 -1.84 6.65
CA SER A 75 -0.64 -1.26 5.83
C SER A 75 -0.24 0.12 5.33
N MET A 76 -0.50 0.37 4.05
CA MET A 76 -0.21 1.64 3.38
C MET A 76 -1.23 1.91 2.29
N SER A 77 -1.34 3.16 1.89
CA SER A 77 -2.15 3.61 0.77
C SER A 77 -1.43 3.44 -0.56
N LEU A 78 -2.19 3.40 -1.65
CA LEU A 78 -1.62 3.38 -3.01
C LEU A 78 -0.77 4.63 -3.29
N TRP A 79 -1.10 5.75 -2.66
CA TRP A 79 -0.34 6.99 -2.80
C TRP A 79 1.03 6.90 -2.11
N GLU A 80 1.08 6.40 -0.87
CA GLU A 80 2.35 6.14 -0.16
C GLU A 80 3.24 5.20 -0.98
N TYR A 81 2.66 4.09 -1.47
CA TYR A 81 3.39 3.13 -2.29
C TYR A 81 3.97 3.75 -3.57
N ARG A 82 3.19 4.59 -4.28
CA ARG A 82 3.67 5.29 -5.47
C ARG A 82 4.82 6.26 -5.16
N LYS A 83 4.76 6.95 -4.01
CA LYS A 83 5.85 7.82 -3.57
C LYS A 83 7.12 7.04 -3.25
N ILE A 84 6.99 5.96 -2.47
CA ILE A 84 8.12 5.06 -2.14
C ILE A 84 8.75 4.51 -3.42
N ARG A 85 7.92 4.01 -4.35
CA ARG A 85 8.39 3.49 -5.64
C ARG A 85 9.16 4.54 -6.43
N LYS A 86 8.66 5.78 -6.46
CA LYS A 86 9.37 6.89 -7.11
C LYS A 86 10.71 7.18 -6.41
N GLN A 87 10.73 7.25 -5.08
CA GLN A 87 11.94 7.49 -4.30
C GLN A 87 13.01 6.40 -4.50
N ILE A 88 12.60 5.13 -4.60
CA ILE A 88 13.50 4.01 -4.88
C ILE A 88 14.05 4.09 -6.31
N ALA A 89 13.19 4.41 -7.29
CA ALA A 89 13.61 4.60 -8.67
C ALA A 89 14.60 5.77 -8.83
N ASP A 90 14.34 6.89 -8.15
CA ASP A 90 15.22 8.07 -8.15
C ASP A 90 16.60 7.76 -7.52
N LYS A 91 16.69 6.77 -6.63
CA LYS A 91 17.96 6.27 -6.05
C LYS A 91 18.73 5.32 -7.00
N GLY A 92 18.22 5.06 -8.20
CA GLY A 92 18.89 4.23 -9.22
C GLY A 92 18.66 2.72 -9.07
N ASN A 93 17.74 2.29 -8.20
CA ASN A 93 17.44 0.88 -8.02
C ASN A 93 16.37 0.40 -9.02
N GLU A 94 16.75 -0.45 -9.96
CA GLU A 94 15.81 -1.08 -10.91
C GLU A 94 14.95 -2.17 -10.24
N TYR A 95 15.47 -2.82 -9.21
CA TYR A 95 14.78 -3.87 -8.47
C TYR A 95 14.24 -3.34 -7.15
N ILE A 96 12.91 -3.32 -7.03
CA ILE A 96 12.22 -2.94 -5.80
C ILE A 96 12.05 -4.20 -4.94
N ASN A 97 12.77 -4.27 -3.83
CA ASN A 97 12.60 -5.32 -2.84
C ASN A 97 11.59 -4.88 -1.76
N GLU A 98 10.82 -5.83 -1.22
CA GLU A 98 9.89 -5.61 -0.10
C GLU A 98 10.58 -5.00 1.12
N HIS A 99 11.84 -5.35 1.39
CA HIS A 99 12.65 -4.73 2.46
C HIS A 99 12.86 -3.22 2.23
N GLN A 100 13.17 -2.82 1.00
CA GLN A 100 13.37 -1.41 0.66
C GLN A 100 12.05 -0.62 0.77
N ILE A 101 10.93 -1.28 0.44
CA ILE A 101 9.60 -0.68 0.62
C ILE A 101 9.34 -0.43 2.11
N TYR A 102 9.66 -1.41 2.97
CA TYR A 102 9.51 -1.28 4.42
C TYR A 102 10.34 -0.11 4.99
N GLU A 103 11.62 -0.06 4.66
CA GLU A 103 12.53 1.01 5.12
C GLU A 103 12.08 2.39 4.64
N ALA A 104 11.77 2.53 3.35
CA ALA A 104 11.32 3.80 2.77
C ALA A 104 9.97 4.25 3.33
N LEU A 105 9.06 3.31 3.62
CA LEU A 105 7.78 3.62 4.27
C LEU A 105 7.98 4.15 5.69
N THR A 106 8.92 3.56 6.43
CA THR A 106 9.25 3.96 7.80
C THR A 106 9.87 5.36 7.80
N GLU A 107 10.91 5.58 6.98
CA GLU A 107 11.56 6.88 6.82
C GLU A 107 10.58 7.98 6.42
N MET A 108 9.69 7.70 5.46
CA MET A 108 8.66 8.66 5.03
C MET A 108 7.70 9.02 6.18
N ARG A 109 7.28 8.05 6.99
CA ARG A 109 6.36 8.30 8.11
C ARG A 109 7.04 9.09 9.22
N ASP A 110 8.29 8.77 9.54
CA ASP A 110 9.09 9.50 10.52
C ASP A 110 9.28 10.97 10.10
N LEU A 111 9.59 11.21 8.82
CA LEU A 111 9.71 12.56 8.26
C LEU A 111 8.40 13.36 8.34
N ILE A 112 7.26 12.70 8.07
CA ILE A 112 5.93 13.32 8.17
C ILE A 112 5.62 13.66 9.63
N GLU A 113 5.91 12.74 10.55
CA GLU A 113 5.69 12.95 11.97
C GLU A 113 6.52 14.10 12.51
N ASP A 114 7.82 14.14 12.22
CA ASP A 114 8.72 15.20 12.64
C ASP A 114 8.33 16.56 12.06
N SER A 115 7.95 16.60 10.79
CA SER A 115 7.44 17.82 10.15
C SER A 115 6.17 18.30 10.86
N SER A 116 5.25 17.39 11.19
CA SER A 116 4.01 17.74 11.91
C SER A 116 4.28 18.30 13.30
N LYS A 117 5.26 17.77 14.03
CA LYS A 117 5.69 18.25 15.35
C LYS A 117 6.27 19.66 15.24
N LYS A 118 7.15 19.89 14.26
CA LYS A 118 7.73 21.21 13.97
C LYS A 118 6.65 22.24 13.63
N THR A 119 5.70 21.90 12.75
CA THR A 119 4.60 22.81 12.37
C THR A 119 3.67 23.10 13.54
N LYS A 120 3.33 22.11 14.38
CA LYS A 120 2.52 22.33 15.59
C LYS A 120 3.22 23.28 16.56
N SER A 121 4.52 23.10 16.78
CA SER A 121 5.33 23.98 17.63
C SER A 121 5.38 25.42 17.09
N ALA A 122 5.67 25.58 15.79
CA ALA A 122 5.68 26.88 15.13
C ALA A 122 4.32 27.59 15.20
N ARG A 123 3.22 26.86 14.97
CA ARG A 123 1.85 27.39 15.09
C ARG A 123 1.55 27.87 16.51
N ARG A 124 1.98 27.11 17.54
CA ARG A 124 1.82 27.49 18.95
C ARG A 124 2.61 28.76 19.28
N GLN A 125 3.86 28.87 18.82
CA GLN A 125 4.68 30.07 19.02
C GLN A 125 4.07 31.31 18.34
N ALA A 126 3.59 31.18 17.10
CA ALA A 126 2.93 32.26 16.38
C ALA A 126 1.63 32.73 17.08
N GLN A 127 0.86 31.81 17.65
CA GLN A 127 -0.32 32.15 18.45
C GLN A 127 0.04 32.88 19.75
N LEU A 128 1.06 32.42 20.47
CA LEU A 128 1.55 33.09 21.68
C LEU A 128 2.05 34.51 21.37
N GLN A 129 2.81 34.68 20.29
CA GLN A 129 3.32 35.99 19.88
C GLN A 129 2.18 36.96 19.54
N LYS A 130 1.15 36.51 18.79
CA LYS A 130 -0.06 37.30 18.54
C LYS A 130 -0.81 37.67 19.82
N HIS A 131 -0.92 36.75 20.77
CA HIS A 131 -1.56 37.01 22.05
C HIS A 131 -0.79 38.06 22.88
N MET A 132 0.54 37.90 23.00
CA MET A 132 1.38 38.87 23.73
C MET A 132 1.37 40.26 23.11
N LEU A 133 1.31 40.36 21.77
CA LEU A 133 1.18 41.64 21.08
C LEU A 133 -0.17 42.33 21.38
N LYS A 134 -1.27 41.59 21.48
CA LYS A 134 -2.57 42.15 21.89
C LYS A 134 -2.56 42.68 23.33
N VAL A 135 -1.95 41.93 24.25
CA VAL A 135 -1.87 42.31 25.67
C VAL A 135 -1.03 43.58 25.89
N LYS A 136 -0.01 43.84 25.07
CA LYS A 136 0.82 45.07 25.17
C LYS A 136 0.16 46.33 24.60
N LEU A 137 -0.92 46.19 23.84
CA LEU A 137 -1.67 47.28 23.20
C LEU A 137 -2.96 47.63 23.93
N SER A 138 -3.18 47.05 25.12
CA SER A 138 -4.31 47.30 26.04
C SER A 138 -3.79 47.94 27.30
#